data_AF-A0A1J6ITM0-F1
#
_entry.id   AF-A0A1J6ITM0-F1
#
_cell.length_a   1.000
_cell.length_b   1.000
_cell.length_c   1.000
_cell.angle_alpha   90.00
_cell.angle_beta   90.00
_cell.angle_gamma   90.00
#
_symmetry.space_group_name_H-M   'P 1'
#
loop_
_entity.id
_entity.type
_entity.pdbx_description
1 polymer ?
#
loop_
_entity_poly.entity_id
_entity_poly.type
_entity_poly.pdbx_seq_one_letter_code
_entity_poly.pdbx_strand_id
1 'polypeptide(L)'
;MWKLKQPLFERFAVLLSVGIVWAFAALLTVAGAYKNRPLQPQFSCRVDRLGLIAGASWIRFPYPLQWGTPNVDAGEVFLMLAAAFVSLIEVYIQLKMFRLIFDVVADLILFFPLTSKTYENSTSYPVSTTDL
;
A
#
# COMPACT_ATOMS: atom_id res chain seq x y z
N MET A 1 -2.12 24.79 -12.16
CA MET A 1 -3.16 23.77 -12.46
C MET A 1 -2.48 22.46 -12.83
N TRP A 2 -2.06 21.68 -11.82
CA TRP A 2 -1.41 20.38 -12.03
C TRP A 2 -2.41 19.28 -11.65
N LYS A 3 -3.19 18.82 -12.62
CA LYS A 3 -4.05 17.64 -12.47
C LYS A 3 -3.20 16.40 -12.75
N LEU A 4 -2.28 16.05 -11.84
CA LEU A 4 -1.66 14.73 -11.91
C LEU A 4 -2.70 13.69 -11.50
N LYS A 5 -2.83 12.66 -12.34
CA LYS A 5 -3.73 11.53 -12.16
C LYS A 5 -3.47 10.89 -10.79
N GLN A 6 -4.38 11.14 -9.85
CA GLN A 6 -4.35 10.68 -8.46
C GLN A 6 -4.17 9.16 -8.24
N PRO A 7 -4.64 8.23 -9.11
CA PRO A 7 -4.54 6.80 -8.79
C PRO A 7 -3.14 6.21 -8.89
N LEU A 8 -2.20 6.88 -9.55
CA LEU A 8 -0.80 6.41 -9.63
C LEU A 8 -0.06 6.68 -8.31
N PHE A 9 -0.25 7.85 -7.71
CA PHE A 9 0.51 8.23 -6.51
C PHE A 9 0.09 7.41 -5.28
N GLU A 10 -1.18 7.02 -5.16
CA GLU A 10 -1.65 6.17 -4.05
C GLU A 10 -1.06 4.75 -4.09
N ARG A 11 -0.94 4.15 -5.27
CA ARG A 11 -0.40 2.78 -5.41
C ARG A 11 1.12 2.73 -5.25
N PHE A 12 1.81 3.80 -5.64
CA PHE A 12 3.27 3.88 -5.62
C PHE A 12 3.83 4.65 -4.42
N ALA A 13 2.99 5.13 -3.49
CA ALA A 13 3.41 5.93 -2.34
C ALA A 13 4.51 5.25 -1.50
N VAL A 14 4.40 3.95 -1.27
CA VAL A 14 5.38 3.17 -0.48
C VAL A 14 6.71 3.02 -1.25
N LEU A 15 6.64 2.77 -2.56
CA LEU A 15 7.85 2.63 -3.39
C LEU A 15 8.58 3.97 -3.53
N LEU A 16 7.83 5.07 -3.68
CA LEU A 16 8.39 6.42 -3.72
C LEU A 16 9.03 6.81 -2.38
N SER A 17 8.41 6.49 -1.23
CA SER A 17 8.99 6.83 0.07
C SER A 17 10.30 6.10 0.34
N VAL A 18 10.36 4.79 0.06
CA VAL A 18 11.59 3.99 0.18
C VAL A 18 12.68 4.51 -0.76
N GLY A 19 12.33 4.84 -2.00
CA GLY A 19 13.26 5.43 -2.96
C GLY A 19 13.84 6.77 -2.51
N ILE A 20 13.01 7.66 -1.93
CA ILE A 20 13.43 8.96 -1.40
C ILE A 20 14.38 8.78 -0.20
N VAL A 21 14.06 7.89 0.74
CA VAL A 21 14.91 7.61 1.91
C VAL A 21 16.27 7.06 1.47
N TRP A 22 16.28 6.14 0.51
CA TRP A 22 17.52 5.58 -0.05
C TRP A 22 18.37 6.65 -0.74
N ALA A 23 17.76 7.51 -1.57
CA ALA A 23 18.45 8.61 -2.24
C ALA A 23 19.06 9.61 -1.24
N PHE A 24 18.34 9.92 -0.16
CA PHE A 24 18.83 10.78 0.91
C PHE A 24 20.03 10.14 1.64
N ALA A 25 19.97 8.84 1.94
CA ALA A 25 21.08 8.10 2.55
C ALA A 25 22.32 8.07 1.63
N ALA A 26 22.13 7.91 0.32
CA ALA A 26 23.19 7.97 -0.67
C ALA A 26 23.80 9.38 -0.77
N LEU A 27 22.97 10.43 -0.76
CA LEU A 27 23.43 11.82 -0.79
C LEU A 27 24.26 12.17 0.45
N LEU A 28 23.81 11.76 1.64
CA LEU A 28 24.55 11.93 2.91
C LEU A 28 25.88 11.17 2.91
N THR A 29 25.93 10.03 2.22
CA THR A 29 27.15 9.23 2.06
C THR A 29 28.17 9.95 1.17
N VAL A 30 27.73 10.53 0.04
CA VAL A 30 28.61 11.29 -0.88
C VAL A 30 29.04 12.62 -0.28
N ALA A 31 28.15 13.29 0.47
CA ALA A 31 28.44 14.53 1.18
C ALA A 31 29.53 14.41 2.27
N GLY A 32 29.99 13.19 2.58
CA GLY A 32 31.13 12.96 3.45
C GLY A 32 30.88 13.27 4.93
N ALA A 33 29.60 13.42 5.34
CA ALA A 33 29.21 13.69 6.73
C ALA A 33 29.75 12.66 7.74
N TYR A 34 30.07 11.46 7.26
CA TYR A 34 30.58 10.35 8.06
C TYR A 34 32.10 10.11 7.93
N LYS A 35 32.86 10.94 7.18
CA LYS A 35 34.33 10.78 7.00
C LYS A 35 35.14 10.94 8.30
N ASN A 36 34.63 11.70 9.28
CA ASN A 36 35.33 12.05 10.52
C ASN A 36 34.75 11.38 11.79
N ARG A 37 33.98 10.29 11.66
CA ARG A 37 33.33 9.57 12.77
C ARG A 37 33.92 8.17 12.94
N PRO A 38 33.82 7.53 14.12
CA PRO A 38 34.38 6.19 14.36
C PRO A 38 33.83 5.13 13.37
N LEU A 39 34.61 4.08 13.11
CA LEU A 39 34.35 3.07 12.07
C LEU A 39 33.03 2.29 12.24
N GLN A 40 32.54 2.12 13.48
CA GLN A 40 31.35 1.31 13.78
C GLN A 40 30.06 1.83 13.09
N PRO A 41 29.66 3.12 13.21
CA PRO A 41 28.51 3.65 12.46
C PRO A 41 28.75 3.78 10.94
N GLN A 42 30.00 3.82 10.47
CA GLN A 42 30.31 3.90 9.03
C GLN A 42 30.00 2.61 8.27
N PHE A 43 29.95 1.44 8.92
CA PHE A 43 29.60 0.18 8.26
C PHE A 43 28.08 0.03 8.05
N SER A 44 27.26 0.60 8.94
CA SER A 44 25.79 0.47 8.88
C SER A 44 25.10 1.60 8.12
N CYS A 45 25.63 2.83 8.17
CA CYS A 45 24.98 4.00 7.57
C CYS A 45 25.43 4.30 6.14
N ARG A 46 26.45 3.60 5.63
CA ARG A 46 27.09 3.89 4.34
C ARG A 46 26.65 2.88 3.28
N VAL A 47 25.97 3.38 2.25
CA VAL A 47 25.35 2.57 1.19
C VAL A 47 26.37 1.71 0.41
N ASP A 48 27.62 2.17 0.29
CA ASP A 48 28.60 1.60 -0.66
C ASP A 48 29.45 0.43 -0.14
N ARG A 49 29.49 0.14 1.17
CA ARG A 49 30.58 -0.70 1.74
C ARG A 49 30.27 -2.20 1.83
N LEU A 50 29.03 -2.61 1.59
CA LEU A 50 28.65 -3.99 1.85
C LEU A 50 29.19 -4.99 0.83
N GLY A 51 29.73 -4.55 -0.33
CA GLY A 51 30.30 -5.44 -1.35
C GLY A 51 29.30 -6.50 -1.87
N LEU A 52 28.03 -6.43 -1.45
CA LEU A 52 26.99 -7.42 -1.74
C LEU A 52 26.75 -7.52 -3.25
N ILE A 53 26.83 -6.40 -3.96
CA ILE A 53 26.71 -6.36 -5.42
C ILE A 53 27.89 -7.05 -6.11
N ALA A 54 29.10 -6.93 -5.56
CA ALA A 54 30.32 -7.51 -6.15
C ALA A 54 30.52 -8.98 -5.77
N GLY A 55 30.02 -9.39 -4.59
CA GLY A 55 30.09 -10.76 -4.08
C GLY A 55 28.88 -11.64 -4.43
N ALA A 56 27.80 -11.07 -4.97
CA ALA A 56 26.63 -11.84 -5.37
C ALA A 56 26.88 -12.57 -6.70
N SER A 57 26.59 -13.87 -6.73
CA SER A 57 26.55 -14.66 -7.96
C SER A 57 25.44 -14.12 -8.88
N TRP A 58 25.76 -13.81 -10.13
CA TRP A 58 24.81 -13.27 -11.12
C TRP A 58 23.63 -14.19 -11.42
N ILE A 59 23.84 -15.50 -11.40
CA ILE A 59 22.80 -16.52 -11.63
C ILE A 59 22.95 -17.58 -10.54
N ARG A 60 21.89 -17.79 -9.76
CA ARG A 60 21.83 -18.86 -8.77
C ARG A 60 20.65 -19.76 -9.10
N PHE A 61 20.94 -21.02 -9.42
CA PHE A 61 19.91 -22.01 -9.68
C PHE A 61 19.32 -22.48 -8.33
N PRO A 62 18.00 -22.34 -8.11
CA PRO A 62 17.40 -22.78 -6.86
C PRO A 62 17.36 -24.32 -6.85
N TYR A 63 18.18 -24.93 -5.99
CA TYR A 63 18.13 -26.37 -5.79
C TYR A 63 16.98 -26.72 -4.82
N PRO A 64 16.11 -27.70 -5.14
CA PRO A 64 15.09 -28.15 -4.20
C PRO A 64 15.77 -28.67 -2.92
N LEU A 65 15.31 -28.23 -1.75
CA LEU A 65 15.89 -28.54 -0.42
C LEU A 65 17.20 -27.80 -0.04
N GLN A 66 17.56 -26.69 -0.70
CA GLN A 66 18.74 -25.90 -0.30
C GLN A 66 18.66 -25.33 1.14
N TRP A 67 17.49 -25.33 1.75
CA TRP A 67 17.24 -24.84 3.12
C TRP A 67 17.14 -25.97 4.16
N GLY A 68 17.51 -27.20 3.78
CA GLY A 68 17.40 -28.37 4.64
C GLY A 68 16.11 -29.17 4.43
N THR A 69 16.02 -30.33 5.09
CA THR A 69 14.81 -31.15 5.12
C THR A 69 13.74 -30.45 5.97
N PRO A 70 12.47 -30.37 5.51
CA PRO A 70 11.42 -29.77 6.31
C PRO A 70 11.24 -30.56 7.61
N ASN A 71 11.62 -29.97 8.74
CA ASN A 71 11.29 -30.50 10.06
C ASN A 71 9.97 -29.87 10.49
N VAL A 72 9.05 -30.71 10.97
CA VAL A 72 7.72 -30.29 11.39
C VAL A 72 7.60 -30.49 12.89
N ASP A 73 7.89 -29.43 13.64
CA ASP A 73 7.66 -29.38 15.08
C ASP A 73 6.25 -28.86 15.38
N ALA A 74 5.55 -29.54 16.29
CA ALA A 74 4.16 -29.21 16.61
C ALA A 74 3.97 -27.75 17.11
N GLY A 75 4.98 -27.18 17.78
CA GLY A 75 4.97 -25.79 18.23
C GLY A 75 5.04 -24.78 17.08
N GLU A 76 5.86 -25.03 16.06
CA GLU A 76 5.99 -24.15 14.90
C GLU A 76 4.75 -24.24 13.98
N VAL A 77 4.17 -25.43 13.88
CA VAL A 77 2.91 -25.63 13.14
C VAL A 77 1.78 -24.81 13.75
N PHE A 78 1.69 -24.72 15.08
CA PHE A 78 0.68 -23.90 15.74
C PHE A 78 0.86 -22.40 15.46
N LEU A 79 2.11 -21.92 15.40
CA LEU A 79 2.40 -20.52 15.04
C LEU A 79 2.01 -20.22 13.59
N MET A 80 2.31 -21.12 12.66
CA MET A 80 1.90 -20.98 11.26
C MET A 80 0.39 -21.02 11.11
N LEU A 81 -0.30 -21.86 11.89
CA LEU A 81 -1.77 -21.95 11.88
C LEU A 81 -2.42 -20.69 12.47
N ALA A 82 -1.83 -20.10 13.51
CA ALA A 82 -2.27 -18.82 14.05
C ALA A 82 -2.11 -17.68 13.03
N ALA A 83 -0.98 -17.64 12.32
CA ALA A 83 -0.77 -16.67 11.24
C ALA A 83 -1.79 -16.84 10.09
N ALA A 84 -2.08 -18.09 9.70
CA ALA A 84 -3.11 -18.39 8.73
C ALA A 84 -4.50 -17.93 9.21
N PHE A 85 -4.81 -18.11 10.49
CA PHE A 85 -6.08 -17.66 11.07
C PHE A 85 -6.22 -16.13 11.05
N VAL A 86 -5.16 -15.39 11.39
CA VAL A 86 -5.12 -13.91 11.28
C VAL A 86 -5.36 -13.49 9.83
N SER A 87 -4.70 -14.14 8.87
CA SER A 87 -4.90 -13.84 7.45
C SER A 87 -6.35 -14.11 6.98
N LEU A 88 -7.00 -15.15 7.51
CA LEU A 88 -8.39 -15.46 7.22
C LEU A 88 -9.34 -14.38 7.73
N ILE A 89 -9.12 -13.89 8.96
CA ILE A 89 -9.91 -12.80 9.55
C ILE A 89 -9.76 -11.52 8.74
N GLU A 90 -8.52 -11.16 8.39
CA GLU A 90 -8.26 -9.96 7.60
C GLU A 90 -8.98 -10.02 6.25
N VAL A 91 -8.85 -11.12 5.52
CA VAL A 91 -9.54 -11.30 4.23
C VAL A 91 -11.06 -11.27 4.38
N TYR A 92 -11.60 -11.85 5.46
CA TYR A 92 -13.04 -11.82 5.74
C TYR A 92 -13.53 -10.38 5.98
N ILE A 93 -12.82 -9.59 6.79
CA ILE A 93 -13.16 -8.18 7.06
C ILE A 93 -13.04 -7.35 5.78
N GLN A 94 -11.98 -7.55 4.99
CA GLN A 94 -11.79 -6.87 3.71
C GLN A 94 -12.92 -7.19 2.72
N LEU A 95 -13.34 -8.46 2.63
CA LEU A 95 -14.44 -8.88 1.76
C LEU A 95 -15.80 -8.36 2.25
N LYS A 96 -16.03 -8.35 3.56
CA LYS A 96 -17.26 -7.83 4.18
C LYS A 96 -17.36 -6.31 3.97
N MET A 97 -16.26 -5.59 4.13
CA MET A 97 -16.16 -4.16 3.87
C MET A 97 -16.40 -3.86 2.38
N PHE A 98 -15.81 -4.64 1.47
CA PHE A 98 -16.04 -4.48 0.03
C PHE A 98 -17.51 -4.74 -0.36
N ARG A 99 -18.15 -5.79 0.17
CA ARG A 99 -19.59 -6.03 -0.04
C ARG A 99 -20.45 -4.89 0.49
N LEU A 100 -20.18 -4.42 1.70
CA LEU A 100 -20.94 -3.33 2.32
C LEU A 100 -20.79 -2.04 1.51
N ILE A 101 -19.58 -1.73 1.04
CA ILE A 101 -19.34 -0.61 0.15
C ILE A 101 -20.09 -0.78 -1.17
N PHE A 102 -20.09 -1.97 -1.77
CA PHE A 102 -20.82 -2.21 -3.01
C PHE A 102 -22.34 -2.10 -2.83
N ASP A 103 -22.90 -2.63 -1.74
CA ASP A 103 -24.33 -2.49 -1.40
C ASP A 103 -24.70 -1.01 -1.20
N VAL A 104 -23.91 -0.27 -0.41
CA VAL A 104 -24.12 1.17 -0.19
C VAL A 104 -23.99 1.99 -1.48
N VAL A 105 -23.01 1.66 -2.33
CA VAL A 105 -22.81 2.35 -3.62
C VAL A 105 -23.92 1.99 -4.61
N ALA A 106 -24.39 0.74 -4.64
CA ALA A 106 -25.52 0.32 -5.48
C ALA A 106 -26.80 1.04 -5.07
N ASP A 107 -27.09 1.14 -3.77
CA ASP A 107 -28.21 1.93 -3.25
C ASP A 107 -28.07 3.42 -3.61
N LEU A 108 -26.89 4.01 -3.49
CA LEU A 108 -26.66 5.41 -3.84
C LEU A 108 -26.86 5.66 -5.35
N ILE A 109 -26.39 4.76 -6.22
CA ILE A 109 -26.54 4.85 -7.68
C ILE A 109 -28.00 4.62 -8.10
N LEU A 110 -28.70 3.69 -7.45
CA LEU A 110 -30.12 3.40 -7.72
C LEU A 110 -31.08 4.43 -7.11
N PHE A 111 -30.66 5.15 -6.08
CA PHE A 111 -31.43 6.24 -5.47
C PHE A 111 -31.24 7.59 -6.19
N PHE A 112 -30.11 7.79 -6.87
CA PHE A 112 -29.84 8.98 -7.70
C PHE A 112 -30.93 9.29 -8.76
N PRO A 113 -31.49 8.31 -9.50
CA PRO A 113 -32.59 8.59 -10.45
C PRO A 113 -33.95 8.90 -9.78
N LEU A 114 -34.16 8.54 -8.50
CA LEU A 114 -35.43 8.78 -7.80
C LEU A 114 -35.54 10.22 -7.25
N THR A 115 -34.42 10.83 -6.86
CA THR A 115 -34.40 12.23 -6.39
C THR A 115 -34.48 13.23 -7.55
N SER A 116 -34.02 12.86 -8.75
CA SER A 116 -34.13 13.71 -9.95
C SER A 116 -35.59 13.87 -10.40
N LYS A 117 -36.37 12.78 -10.43
CA LYS A 117 -37.76 12.83 -10.89
C LYS A 117 -38.72 13.54 -9.92
N THR A 118 -38.42 13.51 -8.63
CA THR A 118 -39.19 14.26 -7.63
C THR A 118 -38.86 15.75 -7.67
N TYR A 119 -37.61 16.14 -7.92
CA TYR A 119 -37.23 17.55 -8.07
C TYR A 119 -37.88 18.21 -9.29
N GLU A 120 -37.92 17.54 -10.44
CA GLU A 120 -38.51 18.07 -11.69
C GLU A 120 -40.05 18.18 -11.63
N ASN A 121 -40.72 17.31 -10.87
CA ASN A 121 -42.17 17.38 -10.65
C ASN A 121 -42.58 18.46 -9.62
N SER A 122 -41.62 18.97 -8.83
CA SER A 122 -41.86 20.01 -7.81
C SER A 122 -41.57 21.43 -8.26
N THR A 123 -41.01 21.65 -9.44
CA THR A 123 -40.93 22.99 -10.05
C THR A 123 -42.12 23.32 -10.95
N SER A 124 -43.09 22.41 -11.08
CA SER A 124 -44.27 22.56 -11.94
C SER A 124 -45.53 23.09 -11.20
N TYR A 125 -45.38 23.59 -9.96
CA TYR A 125 -46.47 24.35 -9.33
C TYR A 125 -46.42 25.78 -9.89
N PRO A 126 -47.55 26.36 -10.36
CA PRO A 126 -47.53 27.73 -10.85
C PRO A 126 -47.15 28.68 -9.70
N VAL A 127 -46.05 29.41 -9.86
CA VAL A 127 -45.75 30.60 -9.06
C VAL A 127 -46.89 31.58 -9.32
N SER A 128 -47.79 31.72 -8.35
CA SER A 128 -48.84 32.74 -8.36
C SER A 128 -48.17 34.10 -8.23
N THR A 129 -47.95 34.77 -9.36
CA THR A 129 -47.56 36.19 -9.41
C THR A 129 -48.79 37.02 -9.03
N THR A 130 -49.03 37.15 -7.74
CA THR A 130 -49.87 38.19 -7.16
C THR A 130 -49.02 38.86 -6.10
N ASP A 131 -48.37 39.96 -6.47
CA ASP A 131 -48.12 41.12 -5.60
C ASP A 131 -47.39 42.22 -6.42
N LEU A 132 -48.11 43.34 -6.59
CA LEU A 132 -47.77 44.66 -7.19
C LEU A 132 -47.91 44.84 -8.71
#